data_AF-A0A6C0JTQ5-F1
#
_entry.id   AF-A0A6C0JTQ5-F1
#
_cell.length_a   1.000
_cell.length_b   1.000
_cell.length_c   1.000
_cell.angle_alpha   90.00
_cell.angle_beta   90.00
_cell.angle_gamma   90.00
#
_symmetry.space_group_name_H-M   'P 1'
#
loop_
_entity.id
_entity.type
_entity.pdbx_description
1 polymer ?
#
loop_
_entity_poly.entity_id
_entity_poly.type
_entity_poly.pdbx_seq_one_letter_code
_entity_poly.pdbx_strand_id
1 'polypeptide(L)'
;MTLERKKNNTGTKLLVALVALLIIGGIIWWVTSCITEHHLQDDPMLIKLKKILQPLHPEIKNLKLYKGKKSYTINKDKIYLCLKDENDDYYPTNHLIYVMIHEFAHYINKDDIGHTEKFHRIFEDLLEKAHDMGIYNASIPPVENYCMHNPDE
;
A
#
# COMPACT_ATOMS: atom_id res chain seq x y z
N MET A 1 6.18 61.25 -31.14
CA MET A 1 6.02 59.80 -31.37
C MET A 1 6.92 59.07 -30.38
N THR A 2 6.53 57.87 -29.93
CA THR A 2 7.27 56.89 -29.09
C THR A 2 7.44 57.14 -27.58
N LEU A 3 6.44 56.76 -26.78
CA LEU A 3 6.59 56.43 -25.35
C LEU A 3 5.59 55.32 -24.93
N GLU A 4 5.54 54.16 -25.62
CA GLU A 4 4.55 53.10 -25.30
C GLU A 4 5.08 51.66 -25.57
N ARG A 5 6.37 51.34 -25.33
CA ARG A 5 6.89 49.98 -25.61
C ARG A 5 7.81 49.34 -24.56
N LYS A 6 8.03 49.96 -23.39
CA LYS A 6 8.94 49.41 -22.38
C LYS A 6 8.24 48.57 -21.29
N LYS A 7 6.92 48.71 -21.11
CA LYS A 7 6.17 48.05 -20.01
C LYS A 7 5.86 46.57 -20.25
N ASN A 8 5.71 46.14 -21.51
CA ASN A 8 5.34 44.75 -21.81
C ASN A 8 6.45 43.73 -21.59
N ASN A 9 7.72 44.04 -21.89
CA ASN A 9 8.78 43.03 -21.86
C ASN A 9 9.14 42.55 -20.45
N THR A 10 9.12 43.45 -19.46
CA THR A 10 9.39 43.10 -18.06
C THR A 10 8.25 42.29 -17.45
N GLY A 11 7.00 42.68 -17.71
CA GLY A 11 5.81 41.94 -17.24
C GLY A 11 5.72 40.53 -17.83
N THR A 12 5.97 40.38 -19.14
CA THR A 12 6.01 39.07 -19.80
C THR A 12 7.13 38.19 -19.26
N LYS A 13 8.34 38.72 -19.03
CA LYS A 13 9.43 37.97 -18.41
C LYS A 13 9.11 37.50 -16.99
N LEU A 14 8.46 38.36 -16.19
CA LEU A 14 8.03 38.00 -14.84
C LEU A 14 6.98 36.88 -14.88
N LEU A 15 6.01 36.99 -15.79
CA LEU A 15 4.98 35.96 -15.99
C LEU A 15 5.59 34.62 -16.42
N VAL A 16 6.51 34.63 -17.39
CA VAL A 16 7.21 33.43 -17.86
C VAL A 16 8.04 32.80 -16.74
N ALA A 17 8.74 33.60 -15.93
CA ALA A 17 9.49 33.11 -14.79
C ALA A 17 8.57 32.47 -13.72
N LEU A 18 7.43 33.09 -13.42
CA LEU A 18 6.43 32.53 -12.50
C LEU A 18 5.86 31.21 -13.02
N VAL A 19 5.51 31.13 -14.31
CA VAL A 19 5.02 29.89 -14.93
C VAL A 19 6.09 28.81 -14.89
N ALA A 20 7.35 29.13 -15.20
CA ALA A 20 8.46 28.19 -15.11
C ALA A 20 8.66 27.67 -13.68
N LEU A 21 8.57 28.55 -12.67
CA LEU A 21 8.66 28.14 -11.26
C LEU A 21 7.50 27.23 -10.84
N LEU A 22 6.28 27.50 -11.29
CA LEU A 22 5.13 26.62 -11.04
C LEU A 22 5.30 25.25 -11.68
N ILE A 23 5.82 25.20 -12.92
CA ILE A 23 6.11 23.93 -13.61
C ILE A 23 7.20 23.15 -12.87
N ILE A 24 8.30 23.82 -12.48
CA ILE A 24 9.39 23.18 -11.73
C ILE A 24 8.88 22.66 -10.38
N GLY A 25 8.08 23.47 -9.65
CA GLY A 25 7.45 23.05 -8.40
C GLY A 25 6.55 21.83 -8.59
N GLY A 26 5.75 21.79 -9.67
CA GLY A 26 4.92 20.64 -10.02
C GLY A 26 5.72 19.37 -10.33
N ILE A 27 6.84 19.51 -11.06
CA ILE A 27 7.75 18.38 -11.35
C ILE A 27 8.39 17.87 -10.07
N ILE A 28 8.90 18.75 -9.21
CA ILE A 28 9.49 18.36 -7.92
C ILE A 28 8.45 17.63 -7.06
N TRP A 29 7.23 18.17 -6.96
CA TRP A 29 6.15 17.53 -6.20
C TRP A 29 5.78 16.15 -6.78
N TRP A 30 5.72 16.00 -8.10
CA TRP A 30 5.49 14.70 -8.73
C TRP A 30 6.64 13.73 -8.41
N VAL A 31 7.89 14.11 -8.65
CA VAL A 31 9.06 13.26 -8.40
C VAL A 31 9.12 12.83 -6.94
N THR A 32 8.96 13.75 -6.00
CA THR A 32 8.95 13.44 -4.56
C THR A 32 7.80 12.50 -4.17
N SER A 33 6.61 12.68 -4.75
CA SER A 33 5.47 11.79 -4.53
C SER A 33 5.75 10.37 -5.04
N CYS A 34 6.35 10.25 -6.23
CA CYS A 34 6.73 8.96 -6.81
C CYS A 34 7.82 8.25 -5.99
N ILE A 35 8.85 8.98 -5.55
CA ILE A 35 9.91 8.45 -4.69
C ILE A 35 9.34 7.95 -3.36
N THR A 36 8.43 8.72 -2.75
CA THR A 36 7.77 8.32 -1.51
C THR A 36 6.99 7.03 -1.69
N GLU A 37 6.23 6.92 -2.79
CA GLU A 37 5.48 5.70 -3.10
C GLU A 37 6.41 4.49 -3.28
N HIS A 38 7.53 4.65 -3.98
CA HIS A 38 8.52 3.58 -4.15
C HIS A 38 9.13 3.15 -2.80
N HIS A 39 9.50 4.09 -1.93
CA HIS A 39 10.04 3.78 -0.60
C HIS A 39 9.06 3.03 0.31
N LEU A 40 7.76 3.19 0.09
CA LEU A 40 6.75 2.43 0.81
C LEU A 40 6.63 0.99 0.30
N GLN A 41 6.93 0.73 -0.97
CA GLN A 41 6.94 -0.63 -1.55
C GLN A 41 8.25 -1.38 -1.28
N ASP A 42 9.36 -0.65 -1.11
CA ASP A 42 10.70 -1.19 -0.93
C ASP A 42 10.96 -1.58 0.54
N ASP A 43 10.33 -2.68 0.96
CA ASP A 43 10.59 -3.34 2.24
C ASP A 43 10.87 -4.85 2.01
N PRO A 44 11.94 -5.41 2.58
CA PRO A 44 12.33 -6.81 2.37
C PRO A 44 11.26 -7.80 2.85
N MET A 45 10.49 -7.47 3.90
CA MET A 45 9.41 -8.32 4.39
C MET A 45 8.24 -8.35 3.40
N LEU A 46 7.89 -7.24 2.75
CA LEU A 46 6.85 -7.23 1.70
C LEU A 46 7.23 -8.11 0.52
N ILE A 47 8.49 -8.00 0.07
CA ILE A 47 9.01 -8.82 -1.03
C ILE A 47 8.97 -10.30 -0.64
N LYS A 48 9.38 -10.63 0.59
CA LYS A 48 9.33 -11.99 1.14
C LYS A 48 7.89 -12.52 1.18
N LEU A 49 6.94 -11.77 1.74
CA LEU A 49 5.54 -12.16 1.83
C LEU A 49 4.93 -12.38 0.44
N LYS A 50 5.12 -11.42 -0.48
CA LYS A 50 4.63 -11.54 -1.86
C LYS A 50 5.14 -12.80 -2.55
N LYS A 51 6.41 -13.16 -2.34
CA LYS A 51 7.00 -14.39 -2.89
C LYS A 51 6.41 -15.65 -2.24
N ILE A 52 6.22 -15.66 -0.92
CA ILE A 52 5.66 -16.78 -0.18
C ILE A 52 4.21 -17.06 -0.60
N LEU A 53 3.38 -16.01 -0.73
CA LEU A 53 1.98 -16.19 -1.10
C LEU A 53 1.74 -16.27 -2.61
N GLN A 54 2.72 -15.97 -3.47
CA GLN A 54 2.59 -16.08 -4.93
C GLN A 54 1.94 -17.39 -5.44
N PRO A 55 2.26 -18.60 -4.92
CA PRO A 55 1.61 -19.83 -5.38
C PRO A 55 0.16 -19.99 -4.90
N LEU A 56 -0.30 -19.20 -3.92
CA LEU A 56 -1.66 -19.30 -3.36
C LEU A 56 -2.72 -18.82 -4.36
N HIS A 57 -2.45 -17.73 -5.08
CA HIS A 57 -3.40 -17.16 -6.04
C HIS A 57 -2.70 -16.34 -7.14
N PRO A 58 -3.11 -16.46 -8.42
CA PRO A 58 -2.46 -15.78 -9.54
C PRO A 58 -2.45 -14.24 -9.42
N GLU A 59 -3.48 -13.64 -8.81
CA GLU A 59 -3.56 -12.18 -8.64
C GLU A 59 -2.51 -11.60 -7.69
N ILE A 60 -1.90 -12.41 -6.81
CA ILE A 60 -0.91 -11.95 -5.83
C ILE A 60 0.32 -11.32 -6.51
N LYS A 61 0.69 -11.81 -7.70
CA LYS A 61 1.76 -11.23 -8.51
C LYS A 61 1.54 -9.75 -8.83
N ASN A 62 0.29 -9.35 -9.01
CA ASN A 62 -0.10 -8.00 -9.43
C ASN A 62 -0.40 -7.05 -8.27
N LEU A 63 -0.40 -7.54 -7.03
CA LEU A 63 -0.68 -6.71 -5.86
C LEU A 63 0.38 -5.62 -5.69
N LYS A 64 -0.11 -4.41 -5.38
CA LYS A 64 0.70 -3.28 -4.93
C LYS A 64 0.68 -3.28 -3.40
N LEU A 65 1.79 -3.73 -2.82
CA LEU A 65 1.96 -3.81 -1.36
C LEU A 65 2.79 -2.62 -0.88
N TYR A 66 2.38 -2.03 0.24
CA TYR A 66 3.03 -0.88 0.84
C TYR A 66 3.20 -1.11 2.34
N LYS A 67 4.28 -0.61 2.93
CA LYS A 67 4.40 -0.54 4.39
C LYS A 67 3.52 0.59 4.90
N GLY A 68 2.84 0.36 6.01
CA GLY A 68 1.95 1.31 6.66
C GLY A 68 2.11 1.29 8.18
N LYS A 69 1.47 2.24 8.85
CA LYS A 69 1.33 2.24 10.32
C LYS A 69 0.21 1.32 10.82
N LYS A 70 -0.69 0.93 9.92
CA LYS A 70 -1.80 0.00 10.10
C LYS A 70 -1.94 -0.84 8.83
N SER A 71 -2.58 -1.99 8.93
CA SER A 71 -3.02 -2.73 7.73
C SER A 71 -4.37 -2.26 7.25
N TYR A 72 -4.50 -2.10 5.93
CA TYR A 72 -5.77 -1.78 5.28
C TYR A 72 -5.62 -1.83 3.76
N THR A 73 -6.74 -2.02 3.08
CA THR A 73 -6.83 -2.03 1.61
C THR A 73 -7.56 -0.77 1.12
N ILE A 74 -6.90 0.04 0.29
CA ILE A 74 -7.50 1.22 -0.36
C ILE A 74 -7.98 0.85 -1.76
N ASN A 75 -9.24 1.19 -2.06
CA ASN A 75 -9.86 1.08 -3.40
C ASN A 75 -9.70 -0.30 -4.05
N LYS A 76 -9.51 -1.36 -3.24
CA LYS A 76 -9.29 -2.73 -3.73
C LYS A 76 -8.14 -2.83 -4.76
N ASP A 77 -7.13 -1.98 -4.61
CA ASP A 77 -5.94 -1.90 -5.48
C ASP A 77 -4.64 -1.88 -4.68
N LYS A 78 -4.58 -1.07 -3.61
CA LYS A 78 -3.37 -0.86 -2.80
C LYS A 78 -3.56 -1.46 -1.41
N ILE A 79 -2.68 -2.39 -1.03
CA ILE A 79 -2.68 -3.00 0.29
C ILE A 79 -1.55 -2.40 1.11
N TYR A 80 -1.88 -1.81 2.25
CA TYR A 80 -0.91 -1.37 3.25
C TYR A 80 -0.81 -2.43 4.33
N LEU A 81 0.41 -2.76 4.74
CA LEU A 81 0.70 -3.71 5.82
C LEU A 81 1.53 -3.03 6.89
N CYS A 82 1.15 -3.23 8.15
CA CYS A 82 1.96 -2.81 9.28
C CYS A 82 2.93 -3.92 9.68
N LEU A 83 4.20 -3.75 9.28
CA LEU A 83 5.14 -4.87 9.31
C LEU A 83 5.85 -5.03 10.65
N LYS A 84 5.87 -3.98 11.47
CA LYS A 84 6.70 -3.87 12.65
C LYS A 84 5.92 -3.40 13.87
N ASP A 85 6.37 -3.83 15.05
CA ASP A 85 5.84 -3.44 16.35
C ASP A 85 6.37 -2.08 16.84
N GLU A 86 6.04 -1.69 18.07
CA GLU A 86 6.55 -0.44 18.68
C GLU A 86 8.07 -0.40 18.87
N ASN A 87 8.76 -1.55 18.84
CA ASN A 87 10.20 -1.67 19.00
C ASN A 87 10.95 -1.66 17.66
N ASP A 88 10.23 -1.45 16.54
CA ASP A 88 10.75 -1.52 15.16
C ASP A 88 11.19 -2.94 14.73
N ASP A 89 10.72 -3.96 15.46
CA ASP A 89 10.92 -5.37 15.14
C ASP A 89 9.79 -5.90 14.25
N TYR A 90 10.14 -6.74 13.27
CA TYR A 90 9.13 -7.34 12.40
C TYR A 90 8.25 -8.32 13.16
N TYR A 91 6.93 -8.24 12.93
CA TYR A 91 6.02 -9.27 13.44
C TYR A 91 6.37 -10.66 12.89
N PRO A 92 6.00 -11.74 13.62
CA PRO A 92 6.20 -13.10 13.16
C PRO A 92 5.64 -13.31 11.74
N THR A 93 6.40 -13.99 10.88
CA THR A 93 5.99 -14.19 9.48
C THR A 93 4.62 -14.89 9.36
N ASN A 94 4.31 -15.84 10.24
CA ASN A 94 2.99 -16.50 10.24
C ASN A 94 1.83 -15.51 10.46
N HIS A 95 2.02 -14.55 11.36
CA HIS A 95 1.04 -13.50 11.64
C HIS A 95 0.91 -12.54 10.45
N LEU A 96 2.03 -12.10 9.86
CA LEU A 96 1.99 -11.25 8.67
C LEU A 96 1.36 -11.94 7.46
N ILE A 97 1.47 -13.27 7.35
CA ILE A 97 0.76 -14.07 6.34
C ILE A 97 -0.75 -14.02 6.60
N TYR A 98 -1.19 -14.26 7.84
CA TYR A 98 -2.61 -14.14 8.23
C TYR A 98 -3.19 -12.77 7.85
N VAL A 99 -2.51 -11.69 8.25
CA VAL A 99 -2.95 -10.32 7.94
C VAL A 99 -2.91 -10.03 6.44
N MET A 100 -1.89 -10.50 5.71
CA MET A 100 -1.85 -10.32 4.26
C MET A 100 -2.98 -11.08 3.55
N ILE A 101 -3.35 -12.27 4.02
CA ILE A 101 -4.50 -13.03 3.49
C ILE A 101 -5.81 -12.27 3.78
N HIS A 102 -5.93 -11.64 4.96
CA HIS A 102 -7.09 -10.81 5.31
C HIS A 102 -7.27 -9.64 4.33
N GLU A 103 -6.21 -8.86 4.12
CA GLU A 103 -6.25 -7.76 3.16
C GLU A 103 -6.45 -8.23 1.71
N PHE A 104 -5.91 -9.40 1.38
CA PHE A 104 -6.12 -9.99 0.07
C PHE A 104 -7.58 -10.46 -0.13
N ALA A 105 -8.27 -10.91 0.91
CA ALA A 105 -9.69 -11.21 0.84
C ALA A 105 -10.52 -9.94 0.58
N HIS A 106 -10.17 -8.79 1.20
CA HIS A 106 -10.78 -7.49 0.85
C HIS A 106 -10.51 -7.09 -0.60
N TYR A 107 -9.30 -7.35 -1.09
CA TYR A 107 -8.91 -7.08 -2.47
C TYR A 107 -9.73 -7.91 -3.49
N ILE A 108 -9.92 -9.21 -3.23
CA ILE A 108 -10.70 -10.10 -4.11
C ILE A 108 -12.20 -9.79 -4.01
N ASN A 109 -12.70 -9.45 -2.83
CA ASN A 109 -14.13 -9.19 -2.63
C ASN A 109 -14.56 -7.84 -3.21
N LYS A 110 -14.68 -7.75 -4.54
CA LYS A 110 -14.92 -6.48 -5.26
C LYS A 110 -16.30 -5.87 -5.06
N ASP A 111 -17.26 -6.63 -4.58
CA ASP A 111 -18.67 -6.19 -4.51
C ASP A 111 -19.07 -5.69 -3.12
N ASP A 112 -18.38 -6.10 -2.06
CA ASP A 112 -18.76 -5.76 -0.68
C ASP A 112 -17.75 -4.83 0.01
N ILE A 113 -18.16 -4.22 1.12
CA ILE A 113 -17.32 -3.42 2.00
C ILE A 113 -17.40 -4.03 3.40
N GLY A 114 -16.26 -4.26 4.03
CA GLY A 114 -16.16 -4.86 5.37
C GLY A 114 -16.23 -6.38 5.37
N HIS A 115 -16.43 -6.96 6.55
CA HIS A 115 -16.40 -8.41 6.79
C HIS A 115 -17.79 -9.04 6.63
N THR A 116 -18.29 -9.08 5.40
CA THR A 116 -19.55 -9.79 5.08
C THR A 116 -19.37 -11.32 5.16
N GLU A 117 -20.46 -12.09 5.14
CA GLU A 117 -20.37 -13.55 5.01
C GLU A 117 -19.55 -13.98 3.79
N LYS A 118 -19.65 -13.25 2.69
CA LYS A 118 -18.87 -13.50 1.47
C LYS A 118 -17.38 -13.26 1.71
N PHE A 119 -17.02 -12.17 2.41
CA PHE A 119 -15.64 -11.93 2.85
C PHE A 119 -15.12 -13.11 3.67
N HIS A 120 -15.86 -13.54 4.70
CA HIS A 120 -15.41 -14.62 5.58
C HIS A 120 -15.20 -15.93 4.81
N ARG A 121 -16.11 -16.30 3.90
CA ARG A 121 -15.92 -17.49 3.05
C ARG A 121 -14.64 -17.39 2.22
N ILE A 122 -14.38 -16.25 1.58
CA ILE A 122 -13.15 -16.04 0.79
C ILE A 122 -11.91 -16.12 1.69
N PHE A 123 -11.96 -15.49 2.86
CA PHE A 123 -10.85 -15.44 3.80
C PHE A 123 -10.50 -16.83 4.34
N GLU A 124 -11.50 -17.59 4.81
CA GLU A 124 -11.31 -18.95 5.29
C GLU A 124 -10.82 -19.89 4.18
N ASP A 125 -11.40 -19.82 2.97
CA ASP A 125 -10.95 -20.62 1.82
C ASP A 125 -9.47 -20.36 1.48
N LEU A 126 -9.01 -19.11 1.62
CA LEU A 126 -7.61 -18.74 1.38
C LEU A 126 -6.69 -19.22 2.51
N LEU A 127 -7.14 -19.12 3.76
CA LEU A 127 -6.38 -19.60 4.92
C LEU A 127 -6.23 -21.13 4.89
N GLU A 128 -7.29 -21.87 4.58
CA GLU A 128 -7.27 -23.33 4.45
C GLU A 128 -6.28 -23.76 3.35
N LYS A 129 -6.37 -23.14 2.16
CA LYS A 129 -5.41 -23.40 1.08
C LYS A 129 -3.97 -23.08 1.47
N ALA A 130 -3.74 -21.95 2.14
CA ALA A 130 -2.42 -21.58 2.61
C ALA A 130 -1.89 -22.57 3.66
N HIS A 131 -2.77 -23.11 4.50
CA HIS A 131 -2.44 -24.12 5.48
C HIS A 131 -2.04 -25.45 4.82
N ASP A 132 -2.86 -25.94 3.89
CA ASP A 132 -2.60 -27.18 3.15
C ASP A 132 -1.30 -27.13 2.34
N MET A 133 -0.92 -25.93 1.87
CA MET A 133 0.34 -25.69 1.16
C MET A 133 1.55 -25.53 2.10
N GLY A 134 1.35 -25.55 3.42
CA GLY A 134 2.41 -25.31 4.41
C GLY A 134 2.91 -23.86 4.47
N ILE A 135 2.17 -22.92 3.88
CA ILE A 135 2.47 -21.49 3.88
C ILE A 135 2.06 -20.84 5.21
N TYR A 136 0.92 -21.29 5.76
CA TYR A 136 0.34 -20.79 7.00
C TYR A 136 0.20 -21.90 8.05
N ASN A 137 0.53 -21.60 9.30
CA ASN A 137 0.33 -22.50 10.43
C ASN A 137 -0.86 -22.01 11.26
N ALA A 138 -2.01 -22.68 11.09
CA ALA A 138 -3.25 -22.37 11.80
C ALA A 138 -3.20 -22.70 13.31
N SER A 139 -2.22 -23.48 13.78
CA SER A 139 -2.05 -23.77 15.21
C SER A 139 -1.40 -22.62 15.99
N ILE A 140 -0.82 -21.63 15.29
CA ILE A 140 -0.22 -20.45 15.91
C ILE A 140 -1.26 -19.32 15.86
N PRO A 141 -1.76 -18.82 17.00
CA PRO A 141 -2.73 -17.74 17.00
C PRO A 141 -2.10 -16.45 16.45
N PRO A 142 -2.90 -15.58 15.79
CA PRO A 142 -2.47 -14.23 15.46
C PRO A 142 -2.04 -13.45 16.71
N VAL A 143 -1.08 -12.54 16.54
CA VAL A 143 -0.63 -11.63 17.59
C VAL A 143 -1.78 -10.70 17.98
N GLU A 144 -2.10 -10.65 19.27
CA GLU A 144 -3.06 -9.70 19.84
C GLU A 144 -2.47 -8.27 19.82
N ASN A 145 -3.32 -7.25 19.65
CA ASN A 145 -2.92 -5.84 19.61
C ASN A 145 -1.98 -5.45 18.44
N TYR A 146 -2.13 -6.15 17.32
CA TYR A 146 -1.41 -5.84 16.08
C TYR A 146 -1.53 -4.35 15.69
N CYS A 147 -0.40 -3.63 15.75
CA CYS A 147 -0.35 -2.19 15.47
C CYS A 147 -1.36 -1.36 16.27
N MET A 148 -1.53 -1.77 17.53
CA MET A 148 -2.42 -1.15 18.51
C MET A 148 -3.91 -1.21 18.10
N HIS A 149 -4.28 -2.12 17.20
CA HIS A 149 -5.66 -2.44 16.79
C HIS A 149 -5.83 -3.97 16.70
N ASN A 150 -7.06 -4.46 16.75
CA ASN A 150 -7.33 -5.83 16.35
C ASN A 150 -7.53 -5.89 14.83
N PRO A 151 -6.93 -6.84 14.10
CA PRO A 151 -7.13 -7.00 12.66
C PRO A 151 -8.57 -7.35 12.27
N ASP A 152 -9.37 -7.81 13.24
CA ASP A 152 -10.76 -8.24 13.06
C ASP A 152 -11.78 -7.08 13.27
N GLU A 153 -11.30 -5.86 13.58
CA GLU A 153 -12.10 -4.62 13.68
C GLU A 153 -11.97 -3.74 12.41
#